data_AF-A0A8D8B1X9-F1
#
_entry.id   AF-A0A8D8B1X9-F1
#
_cell.length_a   1.000
_cell.length_b   1.000
_cell.length_c   1.000
_cell.angle_alpha   90.00
_cell.angle_beta   90.00
_cell.angle_gamma   90.00
#
_symmetry.space_group_name_H-M   'P 1'
#
loop_
_entity.id
_entity.type
_entity.pdbx_description
1 polymer ?
#
loop_
_entity_poly.entity_id
_entity_poly.type
_entity_poly.pdbx_seq_one_letter_code
_entity_poly.pdbx_strand_id
1 'polypeptide(L)'
;QQQQHQQNSKLSIESFLKKTERFPAPSLVAPPKPMRLPPARLQQPEPDSKAAPVRGEFEALARKPANTAEERYRLLEARDKYFRLTTDRTTDIRKAQSTQGTCEDMCPEKERYMREFQLQVAAYEAGEGGGQRMDHRKAIKQYSRSSADQEAPLAHELRSEKGLGLAMAYLLHRIADLCEDEDVSMSDWFHFVWDRTRSIRKDITQQELCSLKAVQLVEQCARFHIHCAARLVAEEPSVFDQKINTENMTKCLQSLKYMYHDLGLKGVRCPHEAEFRAYVVLLNLNDGNFLWEVKQLPKEVQQSPEIRFAMQVYFALENNNYVRFFRLVRQTTYMNACILLRYFNQIRSRALETILRAYTHRTPAQFSLRHLTALLAFEDDEAAASFLDCYGLPVDVELGTALMDAKQYERPELPYQLERVYELVESKRRCSVGEAIAGGELEREGVLDSHVLEDSFDEDGFLKERILRDILKHTKLHLESSPVAQSDDDKVFKVPSPTTIS
;
A
#
# COMPACT_ATOMS: atom_id res chain seq x y z
N GLN A 1 -23.37 29.72 -2.53
CA GLN A 1 -22.33 29.09 -1.69
C GLN A 1 -22.00 27.64 -2.11
N GLN A 2 -22.96 26.79 -2.52
CA GLN A 2 -22.67 25.47 -3.13
C GLN A 2 -21.86 25.51 -4.43
N GLN A 3 -22.06 26.52 -5.30
CA GLN A 3 -21.19 26.71 -6.48
C GLN A 3 -19.74 27.01 -6.08
N GLN A 4 -19.52 27.72 -4.98
CA GLN A 4 -18.19 28.11 -4.51
C GLN A 4 -17.43 26.94 -3.86
N HIS A 5 -18.14 25.97 -3.28
CA HIS A 5 -17.55 24.75 -2.73
C HIS A 5 -17.24 23.70 -3.82
N GLN A 6 -18.10 23.55 -4.84
CA GLN A 6 -17.77 22.74 -6.02
C GLN A 6 -16.65 23.36 -6.86
N GLN A 7 -16.57 24.70 -6.92
CA GLN A 7 -15.47 25.39 -7.58
C GLN A 7 -14.17 25.25 -6.79
N ASN A 8 -14.19 25.32 -5.46
CA ASN A 8 -12.99 25.09 -4.64
C ASN A 8 -12.52 23.62 -4.65
N SER A 9 -13.42 22.64 -4.73
CA SER A 9 -13.08 21.22 -4.87
C SER A 9 -12.52 20.88 -6.27
N LYS A 10 -13.12 21.43 -7.34
CA LYS A 10 -12.57 21.33 -8.70
C LYS A 10 -11.24 22.07 -8.86
N LEU A 11 -11.09 23.24 -8.23
CA LEU A 11 -9.81 23.99 -8.21
C LEU A 11 -8.74 23.26 -7.41
N SER A 12 -9.08 22.52 -6.35
CA SER A 12 -8.13 21.71 -5.58
C SER A 12 -7.60 20.53 -6.41
N ILE A 13 -8.48 19.81 -7.12
CA ILE A 13 -8.12 18.68 -7.99
C ILE A 13 -7.40 19.14 -9.26
N GLU A 14 -7.86 20.22 -9.92
CA GLU A 14 -7.13 20.82 -11.04
C GLU A 14 -5.79 21.44 -10.62
N SER A 15 -5.66 21.99 -9.40
CA SER A 15 -4.36 22.49 -8.91
C SER A 15 -3.38 21.35 -8.60
N PHE A 16 -3.91 20.17 -8.25
CA PHE A 16 -3.12 18.96 -8.03
C PHE A 16 -2.67 18.36 -9.37
N LEU A 17 -3.55 18.30 -10.38
CA LEU A 17 -3.23 17.86 -11.73
C LEU A 17 -2.33 18.86 -12.51
N LYS A 18 -2.51 20.17 -12.33
CA LYS A 18 -1.61 21.20 -12.89
C LYS A 18 -0.23 21.24 -12.22
N LYS A 19 -0.07 20.68 -11.01
CA LYS A 19 1.24 20.47 -10.37
C LYS A 19 1.96 19.24 -10.93
N THR A 20 1.23 18.28 -11.48
CA THR A 20 1.81 17.11 -12.17
C THR A 20 2.06 17.33 -13.67
N GLU A 21 1.53 18.42 -14.27
CA GLU A 21 1.70 18.73 -15.71
C GLU A 21 2.62 19.93 -16.04
N ARG A 22 3.37 20.49 -15.07
CA ARG A 22 4.32 21.58 -15.34
C ARG A 22 5.77 21.10 -15.25
N PHE A 23 6.24 20.47 -16.31
CA PHE A 23 7.65 20.63 -16.70
C PHE A 23 7.76 21.88 -17.56
N PRO A 24 8.54 22.91 -17.17
CA PRO A 24 8.85 23.99 -18.09
C PRO A 24 9.74 23.45 -19.22
N ALA A 25 9.41 23.82 -20.46
CA ALA A 25 10.31 23.67 -21.60
C ALA A 25 11.69 24.31 -21.29
N PRO A 26 12.79 23.80 -21.84
CA PRO A 26 14.13 24.31 -21.55
C PRO A 26 14.23 25.78 -21.97
N SER A 27 14.53 26.66 -21.00
CA SER A 27 14.83 28.06 -21.27
C SER A 27 16.16 28.18 -22.01
N LEU A 28 16.18 28.97 -23.08
CA LEU A 28 17.39 29.40 -23.77
C LEU A 28 18.42 29.93 -22.76
N VAL A 29 19.59 29.30 -22.73
CA VAL A 29 20.70 29.62 -21.82
C VAL A 29 21.29 30.98 -22.18
N ALA A 30 21.25 31.92 -21.23
CA ALA A 30 22.05 33.15 -21.27
C ALA A 30 23.54 32.83 -21.05
N PRO A 31 24.49 33.60 -21.61
CA PRO A 31 25.92 33.28 -21.54
C PRO A 31 26.44 33.32 -20.09
N PRO A 32 27.45 32.50 -19.76
CA PRO A 32 27.90 32.33 -18.38
C PRO A 32 28.64 33.59 -17.87
N LYS A 33 28.31 34.01 -16.64
CA LYS A 33 29.10 34.98 -15.86
C LYS A 33 30.39 34.30 -15.34
N PRO A 34 31.50 35.04 -15.17
CA PRO A 34 32.75 34.46 -14.68
C PRO A 34 32.61 33.92 -13.26
N MET A 35 33.08 32.68 -13.04
CA MET A 35 33.17 32.03 -11.73
C MET A 35 34.11 32.82 -10.80
N ARG A 36 33.64 33.15 -9.60
CA ARG A 36 34.49 33.54 -8.47
C ARG A 36 35.05 32.26 -7.86
N LEU A 37 36.38 32.19 -7.69
CA LEU A 37 37.07 31.04 -7.10
C LEU A 37 36.54 30.74 -5.68
N PRO A 38 36.41 29.45 -5.29
CA PRO A 38 36.05 29.10 -3.91
C PRO A 38 37.20 29.45 -2.95
N PRO A 39 36.92 29.85 -1.71
CA PRO A 39 37.96 29.90 -0.68
C PRO A 39 38.52 28.49 -0.44
N ALA A 40 39.81 28.44 -0.08
CA ALA A 40 40.58 27.22 0.09
C ALA A 40 39.86 26.17 0.95
N ARG A 41 39.94 24.90 0.52
CA ARG A 41 39.54 23.70 1.26
C ARG A 41 40.03 23.78 2.70
N LEU A 42 39.12 23.92 3.66
CA LEU A 42 39.32 23.35 4.99
C LEU A 42 39.37 21.83 4.79
N GLN A 43 40.52 21.22 5.06
CA GLN A 43 40.68 19.77 5.05
C GLN A 43 39.63 19.16 5.99
N GLN A 44 38.70 18.39 5.45
CA GLN A 44 37.88 17.50 6.26
C GLN A 44 38.82 16.44 6.86
N PRO A 45 38.69 16.07 8.14
CA PRO A 45 39.53 15.02 8.73
C PRO A 45 39.33 13.70 8.00
N GLU A 46 40.42 12.96 7.79
CA GLU A 46 40.43 11.57 7.28
C GLU A 46 39.34 10.71 7.97
N PRO A 47 38.57 9.89 7.22
CA PRO A 47 37.46 9.09 7.76
C PRO A 47 37.87 8.17 8.94
N ASP A 48 39.12 7.72 8.96
CA ASP A 48 39.66 6.84 10.00
C ASP A 48 39.69 7.47 11.41
N SER A 49 39.81 8.80 11.52
CA SER A 49 39.92 9.48 12.82
C SER A 49 38.63 9.40 13.65
N LYS A 50 37.46 9.35 12.99
CA LYS A 50 36.15 9.29 13.67
C LYS A 50 35.68 7.85 13.93
N ALA A 51 36.14 6.88 13.15
CA ALA A 51 35.72 5.48 13.29
C ALA A 51 36.39 4.77 14.48
N ALA A 52 37.63 5.14 14.83
CA ALA A 52 38.38 4.53 15.93
C ALA A 52 37.68 4.54 17.30
N PRO A 53 37.12 5.67 17.81
CA PRO A 53 36.42 5.68 19.09
C PRO A 53 35.13 4.84 19.06
N VAL A 54 34.37 4.89 17.96
CA VAL A 54 33.13 4.10 17.80
C VAL A 54 33.42 2.60 17.72
N ARG A 55 34.52 2.23 17.07
CA ARG A 55 35.00 0.85 17.07
C ARG A 55 35.38 0.38 18.48
N GLY A 56 36.08 1.21 19.24
CA GLY A 56 36.44 0.90 20.63
C GLY A 56 35.22 0.71 21.53
N GLU A 57 34.18 1.53 21.37
CA GLU A 57 32.90 1.38 22.07
C GLU A 57 32.21 0.05 21.70
N PHE A 58 32.10 -0.26 20.41
CA PHE A 58 31.52 -1.52 19.94
C PHE A 58 32.29 -2.74 20.48
N GLU A 59 33.63 -2.75 20.38
CA GLU A 59 34.45 -3.85 20.89
C GLU A 59 34.35 -4.00 22.43
N ALA A 60 34.21 -2.89 23.16
CA ALA A 60 34.04 -2.92 24.61
C ALA A 60 32.68 -3.51 25.03
N LEU A 61 31.62 -3.23 24.26
CA LEU A 61 30.29 -3.81 24.47
C LEU A 61 30.29 -5.30 24.07
N ALA A 62 30.91 -5.66 22.96
CA ALA A 62 30.97 -7.05 22.47
C ALA A 62 31.70 -8.02 23.42
N ARG A 63 32.56 -7.52 24.31
CA ARG A 63 33.26 -8.32 25.33
C ARG A 63 32.44 -8.59 26.61
N LYS A 64 31.23 -8.04 26.71
CA LYS A 64 30.36 -8.20 27.87
C LYS A 64 29.11 -9.01 27.47
N PRO A 65 28.55 -9.81 28.38
CA PRO A 65 27.27 -10.47 28.11
C PRO A 65 26.14 -9.44 28.07
N ALA A 66 25.21 -9.62 27.15
CA ALA A 66 23.99 -8.84 26.97
C ALA A 66 22.76 -9.73 27.23
N ASN A 67 22.29 -9.70 28.48
CA ASN A 67 21.25 -10.60 28.98
C ASN A 67 19.85 -9.98 28.94
N THR A 68 19.77 -8.66 28.79
CA THR A 68 18.52 -7.92 28.67
C THR A 68 18.30 -7.39 27.25
N ALA A 69 17.03 -7.12 26.89
CA ALA A 69 16.70 -6.49 25.60
C ALA A 69 17.40 -5.14 25.43
N GLU A 70 17.56 -4.36 26.51
CA GLU A 70 18.28 -3.08 26.48
C GLU A 70 19.75 -3.25 26.13
N GLU A 71 20.45 -4.19 26.78
CA GLU A 71 21.87 -4.45 26.52
C GLU A 71 22.09 -4.95 25.08
N ARG A 72 21.22 -5.87 24.62
CA ARG A 72 21.28 -6.39 23.24
C ARG A 72 21.03 -5.27 22.22
N TYR A 73 20.03 -4.43 22.45
CA TYR A 73 19.77 -3.24 21.62
C TYR A 73 20.97 -2.30 21.57
N ARG A 74 21.55 -1.94 22.73
CA ARG A 74 22.70 -1.02 22.80
C ARG A 74 23.92 -1.55 22.03
N LEU A 75 24.19 -2.85 22.12
CA LEU A 75 25.29 -3.48 21.37
C LEU A 75 25.03 -3.43 19.86
N LEU A 76 23.83 -3.79 19.42
CA LEU A 76 23.46 -3.74 18.00
C LEU A 76 23.42 -2.31 17.44
N GLU A 77 23.04 -1.33 18.26
CA GLU A 77 23.09 0.09 17.88
C GLU A 77 24.54 0.60 17.76
N ALA A 78 25.45 0.16 18.64
CA ALA A 78 26.89 0.45 18.51
C ALA A 78 27.48 -0.18 17.25
N ARG A 79 27.08 -1.42 16.90
CA ARG A 79 27.44 -2.07 15.63
C ARG A 79 26.99 -1.24 14.43
N ASP A 80 25.75 -0.79 14.43
CA ASP A 80 25.18 -0.05 13.31
C ASP A 80 25.84 1.32 13.13
N LYS A 81 26.16 2.01 14.23
CA LYS A 81 26.99 3.24 14.21
C LYS A 81 28.37 2.99 13.60
N TYR A 82 29.01 1.88 13.98
CA TYR A 82 30.31 1.49 13.42
C TYR A 82 30.19 1.23 11.90
N PHE A 83 29.18 0.51 11.44
CA PHE A 83 28.96 0.26 10.02
C PHE A 83 28.70 1.54 9.22
N ARG A 84 27.92 2.49 9.74
CA ARG A 84 27.66 3.75 9.02
C ARG A 84 28.89 4.61 8.83
N LEU A 85 29.87 4.53 9.75
CA LEU A 85 31.14 5.25 9.62
C LEU A 85 32.16 4.55 8.73
N THR A 86 32.01 3.25 8.52
CA THR A 86 32.97 2.43 7.76
C THR A 86 32.47 2.03 6.38
N THR A 87 31.19 2.24 6.08
CA THR A 87 30.62 2.00 4.76
C THR A 87 30.79 3.24 3.89
N ASP A 88 31.56 3.12 2.82
CA ASP A 88 31.70 4.20 1.83
C ASP A 88 30.34 4.48 1.15
N ARG A 89 29.84 5.70 1.32
CA ARG A 89 28.66 6.18 0.61
C ARG A 89 29.09 6.98 -0.62
N THR A 90 28.76 6.47 -1.80
CA THR A 90 28.87 7.29 -3.02
C THR A 90 27.78 8.35 -3.03
N THR A 91 28.17 9.61 -3.22
CA THR A 91 27.23 10.72 -3.48
C THR A 91 26.89 10.85 -4.96
N ASP A 92 27.58 10.12 -5.84
CA ASP A 92 27.31 10.07 -7.26
C ASP A 92 26.11 9.14 -7.53
N ILE A 93 24.98 9.74 -7.90
CA ILE A 93 23.72 9.05 -8.22
C ILE A 93 23.93 8.02 -9.34
N ARG A 94 24.85 8.24 -10.29
CA ARG A 94 25.09 7.30 -11.40
C ARG A 94 25.79 6.02 -10.96
N LYS A 95 26.49 6.07 -9.83
CA LYS A 95 27.20 4.93 -9.23
C LYS A 95 26.46 4.36 -8.02
N ALA A 96 25.43 5.05 -7.55
CA ALA A 96 24.63 4.61 -6.42
C ALA A 96 23.92 3.30 -6.80
N GLN A 97 24.15 2.26 -6.00
CA GLN A 97 23.38 1.03 -6.06
C GLN A 97 22.33 1.05 -4.94
N SER A 98 21.16 0.51 -5.24
CA SER A 98 20.12 0.31 -4.23
C SER A 98 20.61 -0.67 -3.16
N THR A 99 20.43 -0.30 -1.88
CA THR A 99 20.76 -1.18 -0.75
C THR A 99 19.90 -2.44 -0.82
N GLN A 100 20.53 -3.60 -0.91
CA GLN A 100 19.83 -4.88 -0.84
C GLN A 100 19.67 -5.32 0.61
N GLY A 101 18.45 -5.71 0.99
CA GLY A 101 18.14 -6.16 2.33
C GLY A 101 18.64 -7.57 2.60
N THR A 102 19.18 -7.80 3.80
CA THR A 102 19.74 -9.09 4.22
C THR A 102 19.03 -9.67 5.44
N CYS A 103 18.02 -8.99 5.99
CA CYS A 103 17.24 -9.54 7.09
C CYS A 103 16.28 -10.61 6.54
N GLU A 104 16.53 -11.86 6.88
CA GLU A 104 15.69 -13.00 6.49
C GLU A 104 14.49 -13.20 7.43
N ASP A 105 14.42 -12.46 8.53
CA ASP A 105 13.33 -12.48 9.51
C ASP A 105 12.16 -11.55 9.10
N MET A 106 11.02 -11.69 9.78
CA MET A 106 9.88 -10.78 9.64
C MET A 106 10.13 -9.37 10.23
N CYS A 107 11.08 -9.26 11.15
CA CYS A 107 11.48 -8.03 11.82
C CYS A 107 12.99 -8.08 12.11
N PRO A 108 13.79 -7.05 11.74
CA PRO A 108 15.21 -6.98 12.09
C PRO A 108 15.46 -7.16 13.59
N GLU A 109 16.50 -7.93 13.94
CA GLU A 109 16.82 -8.27 15.33
C GLU A 109 16.96 -7.05 16.25
N LYS A 110 17.66 -6.00 15.77
CA LYS A 110 17.81 -4.75 16.53
C LYS A 110 16.46 -4.11 16.85
N GLU A 111 15.53 -4.12 15.90
CA GLU A 111 14.20 -3.53 16.10
C GLU A 111 13.39 -4.32 17.12
N ARG A 112 13.49 -5.66 17.13
CA ARG A 112 12.79 -6.49 18.13
C ARG A 112 13.20 -6.11 19.56
N TYR A 113 14.51 -6.06 19.83
CA TYR A 113 15.01 -5.66 21.15
C TYR A 113 14.71 -4.20 21.48
N MET A 114 14.78 -3.30 20.50
CA MET A 114 14.43 -1.90 20.69
C MET A 114 12.98 -1.74 21.15
N ARG A 115 12.03 -2.37 20.44
CA ARG A 115 10.60 -2.30 20.75
C ARG A 115 10.25 -3.00 22.05
N GLU A 116 10.90 -4.12 22.37
CA GLU A 116 10.74 -4.80 23.65
C GLU A 116 11.25 -3.92 24.81
N PHE A 117 12.45 -3.34 24.70
CA PHE A 117 13.00 -2.43 25.70
C PHE A 117 12.14 -1.17 25.91
N GLN A 118 11.62 -0.60 24.82
CA GLN A 118 10.78 0.60 24.87
C GLN A 118 9.30 0.31 25.20
N LEU A 119 8.95 -0.95 25.46
CA LEU A 119 7.58 -1.39 25.79
C LEU A 119 6.58 -1.05 24.66
N GLN A 120 7.06 -1.10 23.41
CA GLN A 120 6.32 -0.84 22.17
C GLN A 120 5.97 -2.16 21.45
N VAL A 121 5.43 -3.12 22.21
CA VAL A 121 5.02 -4.43 21.71
C VAL A 121 3.53 -4.39 21.41
N ALA A 122 3.15 -4.63 20.15
CA ALA A 122 1.74 -4.74 19.79
C ALA A 122 1.14 -6.03 20.34
N ALA A 123 -0.17 -6.05 20.62
CA ALA A 123 -0.86 -7.23 21.18
C ALA A 123 -0.62 -8.51 20.34
N TYR A 124 -0.63 -8.39 19.02
CA TYR A 124 -0.40 -9.50 18.08
C TYR A 124 1.05 -10.00 18.01
N GLU A 125 1.98 -9.32 18.69
CA GLU A 125 3.40 -9.66 18.79
C GLU A 125 3.80 -10.08 20.21
N ALA A 126 2.86 -10.05 21.16
CA ALA A 126 3.10 -10.40 22.55
C ALA A 126 3.17 -11.93 22.75
N GLY A 127 3.97 -12.33 23.74
CA GLY A 127 4.03 -13.73 24.21
C GLY A 127 2.77 -14.16 24.97
N GLU A 128 2.69 -15.47 25.25
CA GLU A 128 1.62 -16.04 26.07
C GLU A 128 1.65 -15.45 27.50
N GLY A 129 0.47 -15.09 28.01
CA GLY A 129 0.32 -14.49 29.35
C GLY A 129 0.11 -12.98 29.38
N GLY A 130 0.09 -12.29 28.22
CA GLY A 130 -0.26 -10.88 28.12
C GLY A 130 0.72 -9.97 28.86
N GLY A 131 1.78 -9.50 28.18
CA GLY A 131 2.78 -8.66 28.80
C GLY A 131 3.62 -7.86 27.81
N GLN A 132 4.48 -6.99 28.37
CA GLN A 132 5.44 -6.14 27.63
C GLN A 132 6.57 -6.93 26.94
N ARG A 133 6.61 -8.26 27.10
CA ARG A 133 7.63 -9.13 26.51
C ARG A 133 7.20 -9.56 25.11
N MET A 134 8.05 -9.25 24.14
CA MET A 134 7.84 -9.60 22.75
C MET A 134 8.05 -11.10 22.51
N ASP A 135 7.17 -11.73 21.75
CA ASP A 135 7.49 -12.97 21.07
C ASP A 135 8.17 -12.64 19.74
N HIS A 136 9.48 -12.87 19.69
CA HIS A 136 10.30 -12.52 18.52
C HIS A 136 9.87 -13.28 17.26
N ARG A 137 9.19 -14.44 17.40
CA ARG A 137 8.65 -15.21 16.26
C ARG A 137 7.39 -14.59 15.67
N LYS A 138 6.74 -13.68 16.40
CA LYS A 138 5.55 -12.94 15.96
C LYS A 138 5.86 -11.51 15.53
N ALA A 139 7.08 -11.03 15.81
CA ALA A 139 7.48 -9.67 15.54
C ALA A 139 7.55 -9.38 14.03
N ILE A 140 6.85 -8.34 13.59
CA ILE A 140 6.95 -7.83 12.21
C ILE A 140 7.47 -6.41 12.24
N LYS A 141 8.39 -6.08 11.32
CA LYS A 141 8.96 -4.74 11.19
C LYS A 141 7.87 -3.67 11.15
N GLN A 142 7.92 -2.70 12.06
CA GLN A 142 6.97 -1.59 12.13
C GLN A 142 7.24 -0.55 11.03
N TYR A 143 6.20 0.12 10.54
CA TYR A 143 6.40 1.22 9.61
C TYR A 143 6.96 2.45 10.34
N SER A 144 8.16 2.88 9.94
CA SER A 144 8.75 4.15 10.35
C SER A 144 8.57 5.20 9.26
N ARG A 145 8.12 6.42 9.61
CA ARG A 145 7.99 7.53 8.67
C ARG A 145 9.37 8.07 8.28
N SER A 146 9.54 8.45 7.01
CA SER A 146 10.73 9.15 6.56
C SER A 146 10.83 10.54 7.18
N SER A 147 11.98 10.86 7.79
CA SER A 147 12.35 12.20 8.26
C SER A 147 13.62 12.68 7.54
N ALA A 148 13.87 14.00 7.54
CA ALA A 148 15.06 14.58 6.91
C ALA A 148 16.36 14.09 7.56
N ASP A 149 16.32 13.83 8.87
CA ASP A 149 17.45 13.32 9.65
C ASP A 149 17.53 11.77 9.66
N GLN A 150 16.64 11.07 8.94
CA GLN A 150 16.68 9.62 8.88
C GLN A 150 17.91 9.16 8.09
N GLU A 151 18.82 8.45 8.76
CA GLU A 151 19.97 7.83 8.13
C GLU A 151 19.51 6.82 7.06
N ALA A 152 20.23 6.74 5.94
CA ALA A 152 19.94 5.71 4.94
C ALA A 152 20.08 4.31 5.59
N PRO A 153 19.14 3.39 5.30
CA PRO A 153 19.07 2.10 5.97
C PRO A 153 20.28 1.24 5.63
N LEU A 154 20.74 0.47 6.63
CA LEU A 154 21.73 -0.59 6.43
C LEU A 154 21.06 -1.84 5.84
N ALA A 155 21.84 -2.70 5.19
CA ALA A 155 21.35 -3.92 4.55
C ALA A 155 20.56 -4.82 5.52
N HIS A 156 21.09 -5.05 6.73
CA HIS A 156 20.41 -5.85 7.76
C HIS A 156 19.23 -5.14 8.45
N GLU A 157 19.01 -3.86 8.18
CA GLU A 157 17.80 -3.14 8.62
C GLU A 157 16.64 -3.32 7.61
N LEU A 158 16.90 -3.84 6.41
CA LEU A 158 15.90 -4.11 5.36
C LEU A 158 15.68 -5.61 5.23
N ARG A 159 14.42 -6.02 5.15
CA ARG A 159 14.07 -7.43 4.91
C ARG A 159 14.35 -7.81 3.47
N SER A 160 14.97 -8.97 3.26
CA SER A 160 15.08 -9.57 1.93
C SER A 160 13.70 -9.97 1.39
N GLU A 161 13.61 -10.36 0.13
CA GLU A 161 12.35 -10.89 -0.43
C GLU A 161 11.78 -12.06 0.39
N LYS A 162 12.64 -12.90 0.99
CA LYS A 162 12.21 -13.98 1.87
C LYS A 162 11.61 -13.43 3.17
N GLY A 163 12.29 -12.51 3.85
CA GLY A 163 11.79 -11.88 5.07
C GLY A 163 10.47 -11.12 4.85
N LEU A 164 10.33 -10.46 3.70
CA LEU A 164 9.08 -9.81 3.27
C LEU A 164 7.97 -10.83 3.02
N GLY A 165 8.29 -11.95 2.36
CA GLY A 165 7.38 -13.07 2.13
C GLY A 165 6.88 -13.68 3.44
N LEU A 166 7.77 -13.95 4.39
CA LEU A 166 7.44 -14.46 5.73
C LEU A 166 6.51 -13.50 6.48
N ALA A 167 6.84 -12.21 6.47
CA ALA A 167 6.03 -11.19 7.14
C ALA A 167 4.60 -11.16 6.58
N MET A 168 4.45 -11.21 5.25
CA MET A 168 3.14 -11.25 4.63
C MET A 168 2.41 -12.57 4.91
N ALA A 169 3.11 -13.71 4.83
CA ALA A 169 2.53 -15.01 5.14
C ALA A 169 1.98 -15.06 6.58
N TYR A 170 2.68 -14.51 7.56
CA TYR A 170 2.18 -14.39 8.93
C TYR A 170 0.92 -13.53 9.00
N LEU A 171 0.92 -12.35 8.37
CA LEU A 171 -0.27 -11.49 8.33
C LEU A 171 -1.48 -12.21 7.75
N LEU A 172 -1.30 -12.97 6.66
CA LEU A 172 -2.39 -13.66 5.99
C LEU A 172 -2.88 -14.91 6.75
N HIS A 173 -1.96 -15.70 7.32
CA HIS A 173 -2.30 -16.95 8.03
C HIS A 173 -2.76 -16.76 9.48
N ARG A 174 -2.19 -15.77 10.18
CA ARG A 174 -2.36 -15.65 11.64
C ARG A 174 -3.24 -14.47 12.04
N ILE A 175 -3.36 -13.45 11.19
CA ILE A 175 -3.96 -12.16 11.57
C ILE A 175 -5.18 -11.82 10.71
N ALA A 176 -5.16 -12.08 9.40
CA ALA A 176 -6.19 -11.60 8.49
C ALA A 176 -7.61 -12.05 8.88
N ASP A 177 -7.78 -13.33 9.23
CA ASP A 177 -9.07 -13.89 9.62
C ASP A 177 -9.57 -13.45 11.01
N LEU A 178 -8.71 -12.82 11.83
CA LEU A 178 -9.12 -12.31 13.15
C LEU A 178 -10.15 -11.18 13.06
N CYS A 179 -10.34 -10.54 11.90
CA CYS A 179 -11.41 -9.56 11.74
C CYS A 179 -12.81 -10.17 11.75
N GLU A 180 -12.95 -11.50 11.71
CA GLU A 180 -14.22 -12.20 11.84
C GLU A 180 -14.50 -12.65 13.28
N ASP A 181 -13.55 -12.45 14.19
CA ASP A 181 -13.71 -12.75 15.62
C ASP A 181 -14.36 -11.56 16.33
N GLU A 182 -15.42 -11.83 17.11
CA GLU A 182 -16.18 -10.82 17.85
C GLU A 182 -15.37 -10.21 19.00
N ASP A 183 -14.39 -10.94 19.54
CA ASP A 183 -13.55 -10.47 20.64
C ASP A 183 -12.39 -9.55 20.16
N VAL A 184 -12.25 -9.36 18.85
CA VAL A 184 -11.16 -8.59 18.26
C VAL A 184 -11.58 -7.14 18.02
N SER A 185 -10.78 -6.21 18.55
CA SER A 185 -10.89 -4.79 18.23
C SER A 185 -10.55 -4.54 16.75
N MET A 186 -11.55 -4.12 15.97
CA MET A 186 -11.37 -3.80 14.54
C MET A 186 -10.35 -2.67 14.32
N SER A 187 -10.28 -1.72 15.25
CA SER A 187 -9.29 -0.64 15.24
C SER A 187 -7.87 -1.20 15.34
N ASP A 188 -7.63 -2.04 16.35
CA ASP A 188 -6.29 -2.62 16.59
C ASP A 188 -5.88 -3.55 15.45
N TRP A 189 -6.81 -4.39 14.97
CA TRP A 189 -6.59 -5.29 13.84
C TRP A 189 -6.23 -4.50 12.57
N PHE A 190 -7.06 -3.53 12.18
CA PHE A 190 -6.86 -2.76 10.96
C PHE A 190 -5.54 -1.99 11.02
N HIS A 191 -5.29 -1.27 12.12
CA HIS A 191 -4.09 -0.46 12.27
C HIS A 191 -2.82 -1.31 12.32
N PHE A 192 -2.85 -2.49 12.95
CA PHE A 192 -1.71 -3.41 12.94
C PHE A 192 -1.40 -3.91 11.51
N VAL A 193 -2.38 -4.48 10.81
CA VAL A 193 -2.15 -5.01 9.45
C VAL A 193 -1.79 -3.88 8.48
N TRP A 194 -2.44 -2.72 8.58
CA TRP A 194 -2.12 -1.55 7.77
C TRP A 194 -0.69 -1.05 7.98
N ASP A 195 -0.23 -0.97 9.24
CA ASP A 195 1.14 -0.57 9.56
C ASP A 195 2.16 -1.56 8.99
N ARG A 196 1.97 -2.86 9.21
CA ARG A 196 2.92 -3.89 8.79
C ARG A 196 2.96 -4.06 7.27
N THR A 197 1.82 -4.00 6.58
CA THR A 197 1.79 -4.01 5.10
C THR A 197 2.42 -2.74 4.51
N ARG A 198 2.27 -1.58 5.17
CA ARG A 198 2.97 -0.35 4.77
C ARG A 198 4.48 -0.44 4.98
N SER A 199 4.92 -1.11 6.04
CA SER A 199 6.34 -1.43 6.28
C SER A 199 6.92 -2.32 5.18
N ILE A 200 6.18 -3.36 4.75
CA ILE A 200 6.57 -4.23 3.61
C ILE A 200 6.75 -3.41 2.34
N ARG A 201 5.77 -2.55 1.98
CA ARG A 201 5.89 -1.68 0.81
C ARG A 201 7.06 -0.69 0.91
N LYS A 202 7.36 -0.18 2.12
CA LYS A 202 8.50 0.70 2.35
C LYS A 202 9.81 -0.03 2.05
N ASP A 203 9.99 -1.24 2.55
CA ASP A 203 11.19 -2.05 2.27
C ASP A 203 11.33 -2.36 0.77
N ILE A 204 10.24 -2.68 0.08
CA ILE A 204 10.23 -2.89 -1.39
C ILE A 204 10.71 -1.63 -2.11
N THR A 205 10.25 -0.46 -1.68
CA THR A 205 10.61 0.83 -2.31
C THR A 205 12.06 1.21 -2.02
N GLN A 206 12.52 1.04 -0.78
CA GLN A 206 13.89 1.38 -0.36
C GLN A 206 14.95 0.50 -1.03
N GLN A 207 14.58 -0.73 -1.38
CA GLN A 207 15.44 -1.69 -2.08
C GLN A 207 15.26 -1.64 -3.60
N GLU A 208 14.33 -0.82 -4.13
CA GLU A 208 13.98 -0.76 -5.55
C GLU A 208 13.62 -2.14 -6.15
N LEU A 209 12.96 -3.00 -5.36
CA LEU A 209 12.62 -4.35 -5.79
C LEU A 209 11.56 -4.31 -6.91
N CYS A 210 11.85 -5.03 -7.99
CA CYS A 210 10.97 -5.16 -9.14
C CYS A 210 11.04 -6.59 -9.68
N SER A 211 10.43 -7.51 -8.94
CA SER A 211 10.35 -8.96 -9.18
C SER A 211 8.89 -9.42 -9.09
N LEU A 212 8.60 -10.65 -9.54
CA LEU A 212 7.25 -11.24 -9.40
C LEU A 212 6.82 -11.36 -7.93
N LYS A 213 7.76 -11.62 -7.01
CA LYS A 213 7.45 -11.69 -5.58
C LYS A 213 7.12 -10.31 -5.01
N ALA A 214 7.88 -9.28 -5.38
CA ALA A 214 7.58 -7.90 -4.98
C ALA A 214 6.20 -7.45 -5.50
N VAL A 215 5.88 -7.78 -6.76
CA VAL A 215 4.56 -7.55 -7.34
C VAL A 215 3.47 -8.23 -6.51
N GLN A 216 3.59 -9.54 -6.26
CA GLN A 216 2.63 -10.31 -5.45
C GLN A 216 2.40 -9.66 -4.07
N LEU A 217 3.45 -9.21 -3.39
CA LEU A 217 3.33 -8.57 -2.09
C LEU A 217 2.55 -7.24 -2.16
N VAL A 218 2.76 -6.44 -3.21
CA VAL A 218 2.02 -5.18 -3.41
C VAL A 218 0.58 -5.44 -3.86
N GLU A 219 0.34 -6.48 -4.66
CA GLU A 219 -1.00 -6.98 -5.01
C GLU A 219 -1.80 -7.34 -3.74
N GLN A 220 -1.19 -8.07 -2.81
CA GLN A 220 -1.76 -8.42 -1.51
C GLN A 220 -2.05 -7.17 -0.67
N CYS A 221 -1.15 -6.20 -0.63
CA CYS A 221 -1.41 -4.92 0.05
C CYS A 221 -2.63 -4.18 -0.54
N ALA A 222 -2.79 -4.19 -1.87
CA ALA A 222 -3.95 -3.58 -2.53
C ALA A 222 -5.25 -4.33 -2.20
N ARG A 223 -5.25 -5.68 -2.24
CA ARG A 223 -6.43 -6.49 -1.89
C ARG A 223 -6.84 -6.33 -0.42
N PHE A 224 -5.88 -6.19 0.50
CA PHE A 224 -6.17 -5.83 1.89
C PHE A 224 -6.98 -4.52 1.98
N HIS A 225 -6.54 -3.46 1.29
CA HIS A 225 -7.27 -2.19 1.29
C HIS A 225 -8.66 -2.28 0.64
N ILE A 226 -8.80 -3.10 -0.41
CA ILE A 226 -10.09 -3.37 -1.06
C ILE A 226 -11.04 -4.08 -0.09
N HIS A 227 -10.56 -5.12 0.59
CA HIS A 227 -11.35 -5.84 1.61
C HIS A 227 -11.81 -4.90 2.72
N CYS A 228 -10.89 -4.13 3.33
CA CYS A 228 -11.21 -3.21 4.42
C CYS A 228 -12.22 -2.13 3.99
N ALA A 229 -12.19 -1.69 2.73
CA ALA A 229 -13.14 -0.70 2.21
C ALA A 229 -14.60 -1.15 2.27
N ALA A 230 -14.85 -2.47 2.30
CA ALA A 230 -16.18 -3.05 2.47
C ALA A 230 -16.40 -3.58 3.90
N ARG A 231 -15.41 -4.28 4.46
CA ARG A 231 -15.51 -4.90 5.79
C ARG A 231 -15.75 -3.88 6.90
N LEU A 232 -15.14 -2.70 6.77
CA LEU A 232 -15.18 -1.61 7.75
C LEU A 232 -16.06 -0.44 7.29
N VAL A 233 -16.96 -0.66 6.32
CA VAL A 233 -17.81 0.41 5.77
C VAL A 233 -18.71 1.07 6.82
N ALA A 234 -19.14 0.29 7.81
CA ALA A 234 -20.03 0.72 8.88
C ALA A 234 -19.28 1.31 10.09
N GLU A 235 -17.95 1.25 10.10
CA GLU A 235 -17.15 1.76 11.21
C GLU A 235 -17.10 3.29 11.22
N GLU A 236 -16.94 3.84 12.41
CA GLU A 236 -16.76 5.29 12.60
C GLU A 236 -15.44 5.78 12.00
N PRO A 237 -15.35 7.02 11.48
CA PRO A 237 -14.10 7.58 10.93
C PRO A 237 -12.91 7.61 11.90
N SER A 238 -13.17 7.56 13.21
CA SER A 238 -12.14 7.44 14.25
C SER A 238 -11.47 6.07 14.28
N VAL A 239 -12.17 5.03 13.85
CA VAL A 239 -11.68 3.65 13.70
C VAL A 239 -11.14 3.44 12.29
N PHE A 240 -11.88 3.88 11.27
CA PHE A 240 -11.52 3.65 9.88
C PHE A 240 -11.91 4.82 8.97
N ASP A 241 -10.90 5.51 8.43
CA ASP A 241 -11.09 6.56 7.44
C ASP A 241 -11.03 5.97 6.02
N GLN A 242 -12.19 5.89 5.37
CA GLN A 242 -12.35 5.36 4.02
C GLN A 242 -11.54 6.12 2.96
N LYS A 243 -11.32 7.43 3.16
CA LYS A 243 -10.54 8.26 2.24
C LYS A 243 -9.05 7.96 2.39
N ILE A 244 -8.53 7.89 3.62
CA ILE A 244 -7.13 7.49 3.87
C ILE A 244 -6.87 6.07 3.36
N ASN A 245 -7.81 5.14 3.58
CA ASN A 245 -7.72 3.79 3.03
C ASN A 245 -7.64 3.82 1.49
N THR A 246 -8.52 4.59 0.84
CA THR A 246 -8.51 4.76 -0.63
C THR A 246 -7.20 5.37 -1.13
N GLU A 247 -6.63 6.35 -0.44
CA GLU A 247 -5.32 6.91 -0.82
C GLU A 247 -4.18 5.86 -0.74
N ASN A 248 -4.20 5.00 0.28
CA ASN A 248 -3.21 3.94 0.43
C ASN A 248 -3.37 2.83 -0.62
N MET A 249 -4.62 2.48 -0.95
CA MET A 249 -4.97 1.58 -2.04
C MET A 249 -4.45 2.10 -3.39
N THR A 250 -4.72 3.38 -3.71
CA THR A 250 -4.26 4.00 -4.95
C THR A 250 -2.73 4.04 -5.04
N LYS A 251 -2.03 4.24 -3.92
CA LYS A 251 -0.56 4.13 -3.90
C LYS A 251 -0.07 2.72 -4.24
N CYS A 252 -0.73 1.65 -3.75
CA CYS A 252 -0.41 0.28 -4.19
C CYS A 252 -0.60 0.13 -5.70
N LEU A 253 -1.76 0.55 -6.22
CA LEU A 253 -2.10 0.40 -7.64
C LEU A 253 -1.15 1.19 -8.54
N GLN A 254 -0.69 2.35 -8.08
CA GLN A 254 0.30 3.15 -8.79
C GLN A 254 1.68 2.44 -8.82
N SER A 255 2.13 1.89 -7.70
CA SER A 255 3.35 1.07 -7.67
C SER A 255 3.25 -0.13 -8.62
N LEU A 256 2.13 -0.85 -8.60
CA LEU A 256 1.87 -1.97 -9.51
C LEU A 256 1.90 -1.53 -10.98
N LYS A 257 1.31 -0.38 -11.33
CA LYS A 257 1.35 0.18 -12.69
C LYS A 257 2.78 0.30 -13.22
N TYR A 258 3.72 0.78 -12.40
CA TYR A 258 5.12 0.91 -12.77
C TYR A 258 5.84 -0.45 -12.79
N MET A 259 5.64 -1.30 -11.78
CA MET A 259 6.24 -2.63 -11.76
C MET A 259 5.83 -3.49 -12.96
N TYR A 260 4.55 -3.48 -13.33
CA TYR A 260 4.07 -4.17 -14.54
C TYR A 260 4.72 -3.63 -15.82
N HIS A 261 4.90 -2.31 -15.91
CA HIS A 261 5.58 -1.69 -17.04
C HIS A 261 7.04 -2.13 -17.14
N ASP A 262 7.79 -2.01 -16.04
CA ASP A 262 9.22 -2.33 -15.98
C ASP A 262 9.49 -3.81 -16.22
N LEU A 263 8.66 -4.70 -15.67
CA LEU A 263 8.73 -6.13 -15.94
C LEU A 263 8.34 -6.46 -17.38
N GLY A 264 7.34 -5.76 -17.93
CA GLY A 264 6.95 -5.88 -19.33
C GLY A 264 8.07 -5.50 -20.30
N LEU A 265 8.83 -4.43 -20.00
CA LEU A 265 10.04 -4.05 -20.76
C LEU A 265 11.12 -5.14 -20.72
N LYS A 266 11.18 -5.93 -19.63
CA LYS A 266 12.07 -7.09 -19.47
C LYS A 266 11.49 -8.39 -20.07
N GLY A 267 10.32 -8.33 -20.70
CA GLY A 267 9.64 -9.51 -21.26
C GLY A 267 8.98 -10.43 -20.21
N VAL A 268 8.88 -9.99 -18.95
CA VAL A 268 8.26 -10.75 -17.86
C VAL A 268 6.77 -10.40 -17.77
N ARG A 269 5.91 -11.41 -17.82
CA ARG A 269 4.45 -11.25 -17.68
C ARG A 269 4.03 -11.45 -16.24
N CYS A 270 3.16 -10.57 -15.76
CA CYS A 270 2.58 -10.65 -14.43
C CYS A 270 1.16 -11.25 -14.53
N PRO A 271 0.88 -12.38 -13.87
CA PRO A 271 -0.36 -13.15 -14.08
C PRO A 271 -1.63 -12.36 -13.71
N HIS A 272 -1.57 -11.49 -12.71
CA HIS A 272 -2.72 -10.73 -12.22
C HIS A 272 -2.77 -9.29 -12.74
N GLU A 273 -1.95 -8.88 -13.72
CA GLU A 273 -1.96 -7.49 -14.21
C GLU A 273 -3.38 -7.05 -14.60
N ALA A 274 -4.11 -7.88 -15.35
CA ALA A 274 -5.47 -7.58 -15.79
C ALA A 274 -6.46 -7.30 -14.64
N GLU A 275 -6.37 -8.07 -13.55
CA GLU A 275 -7.17 -7.88 -12.34
C GLU A 275 -6.95 -6.48 -11.75
N PHE A 276 -5.69 -6.09 -11.52
CA PHE A 276 -5.37 -4.81 -10.89
C PHE A 276 -5.62 -3.62 -11.82
N ARG A 277 -5.44 -3.79 -13.14
CA ARG A 277 -5.85 -2.77 -14.12
C ARG A 277 -7.38 -2.57 -14.10
N ALA A 278 -8.15 -3.64 -13.94
CA ALA A 278 -9.60 -3.53 -13.79
C ALA A 278 -9.99 -2.82 -12.48
N TYR A 279 -9.29 -3.05 -11.37
CA TYR A 279 -9.52 -2.30 -10.13
C TYR A 279 -9.32 -0.79 -10.31
N VAL A 280 -8.29 -0.37 -11.06
CA VAL A 280 -8.09 1.06 -11.38
C VAL A 280 -9.31 1.63 -12.14
N VAL A 281 -9.87 0.89 -13.09
CA VAL A 281 -11.09 1.30 -13.80
C VAL A 281 -12.28 1.39 -12.83
N LEU A 282 -12.52 0.34 -12.04
CA LEU A 282 -13.63 0.26 -11.09
C LEU A 282 -13.56 1.33 -10.00
N LEU A 283 -12.39 1.82 -9.64
CA LEU A 283 -12.23 2.91 -8.66
C LEU A 283 -12.55 4.30 -9.24
N ASN A 284 -12.55 4.43 -10.57
CA ASN A 284 -12.65 5.71 -11.28
C ASN A 284 -13.86 5.76 -12.23
N LEU A 285 -14.95 5.03 -11.95
CA LEU A 285 -16.11 4.98 -12.84
C LEU A 285 -16.78 6.34 -13.11
N ASN A 286 -16.60 7.32 -12.21
CA ASN A 286 -17.11 8.68 -12.37
C ASN A 286 -16.16 9.60 -13.16
N ASP A 287 -14.96 9.14 -13.50
CA ASP A 287 -13.98 9.88 -14.28
C ASP A 287 -13.59 9.07 -15.54
N GLY A 288 -14.14 9.45 -16.69
CA GLY A 288 -13.86 8.78 -17.97
C GLY A 288 -12.40 8.88 -18.44
N ASN A 289 -11.53 9.64 -17.77
CA ASN A 289 -10.12 9.77 -18.15
C ASN A 289 -9.36 8.43 -18.13
N PHE A 290 -9.79 7.45 -17.33
CA PHE A 290 -9.16 6.12 -17.32
C PHE A 290 -9.19 5.44 -18.69
N LEU A 291 -10.13 5.80 -19.59
CA LEU A 291 -10.27 5.21 -20.92
C LEU A 291 -9.01 5.41 -21.77
N TRP A 292 -8.31 6.52 -21.59
CA TRP A 292 -7.05 6.77 -22.29
C TRP A 292 -5.96 5.82 -21.79
N GLU A 293 -5.88 5.60 -20.47
CA GLU A 293 -4.92 4.65 -19.90
C GLU A 293 -5.20 3.22 -20.36
N VAL A 294 -6.47 2.80 -20.38
CA VAL A 294 -6.86 1.46 -20.85
C VAL A 294 -6.40 1.23 -22.30
N LYS A 295 -6.53 2.23 -23.18
CA LYS A 295 -6.07 2.15 -24.57
C LYS A 295 -4.56 1.96 -24.72
N GLN A 296 -3.78 2.32 -23.71
CA GLN A 296 -2.32 2.16 -23.71
C GLN A 296 -1.85 0.81 -23.17
N LEU A 297 -2.74 0.03 -22.54
CA LEU A 297 -2.38 -1.28 -22.01
C LEU A 297 -2.03 -2.26 -23.15
N PRO A 298 -1.28 -3.34 -22.88
CA PRO A 298 -1.09 -4.41 -23.85
C PRO A 298 -2.44 -4.99 -24.31
N LYS A 299 -2.54 -5.39 -25.60
CA LYS A 299 -3.80 -5.91 -26.18
C LYS A 299 -4.40 -7.07 -25.40
N GLU A 300 -3.56 -7.96 -24.88
CA GLU A 300 -3.96 -9.11 -24.05
C GLU A 300 -4.69 -8.65 -22.78
N VAL A 301 -4.18 -7.61 -22.13
CA VAL A 301 -4.80 -7.01 -20.93
C VAL A 301 -6.08 -6.26 -21.31
N GLN A 302 -6.09 -5.48 -22.39
CA GLN A 302 -7.30 -4.79 -22.85
C GLN A 302 -8.45 -5.75 -23.16
N GLN A 303 -8.13 -6.92 -23.69
CA GLN A 303 -9.10 -7.94 -24.10
C GLN A 303 -9.44 -8.92 -22.96
N SER A 304 -8.88 -8.73 -21.77
CA SER A 304 -9.13 -9.61 -20.64
C SER A 304 -10.59 -9.55 -20.17
N PRO A 305 -11.10 -10.62 -19.55
CA PRO A 305 -12.45 -10.62 -18.97
C PRO A 305 -12.60 -9.56 -17.87
N GLU A 306 -11.56 -9.26 -17.10
CA GLU A 306 -11.55 -8.28 -16.01
C GLU A 306 -11.78 -6.86 -16.55
N ILE A 307 -11.03 -6.44 -17.58
CA ILE A 307 -11.21 -5.12 -18.21
C ILE A 307 -12.58 -5.03 -18.89
N ARG A 308 -13.00 -6.08 -19.60
CA ARG A 308 -14.34 -6.10 -20.24
C ARG A 308 -15.45 -5.97 -19.21
N PHE A 309 -15.35 -6.65 -18.07
CA PHE A 309 -16.31 -6.53 -16.98
C PHE A 309 -16.33 -5.10 -16.43
N ALA A 310 -15.16 -4.53 -16.12
CA ALA A 310 -15.07 -3.16 -15.60
C ALA A 310 -15.70 -2.12 -16.55
N MET A 311 -15.47 -2.28 -17.87
CA MET A 311 -16.11 -1.47 -18.91
C MET A 311 -17.63 -1.63 -18.94
N GLN A 312 -18.17 -2.84 -18.77
CA GLN A 312 -19.62 -3.05 -18.69
C GLN A 312 -20.23 -2.34 -17.48
N VAL A 313 -19.53 -2.34 -16.33
CA VAL A 313 -19.99 -1.63 -15.14
C VAL A 313 -19.94 -0.12 -15.35
N TYR A 314 -18.86 0.40 -15.95
CA TYR A 314 -18.76 1.81 -16.35
C TYR A 314 -19.95 2.24 -17.22
N PHE A 315 -20.25 1.50 -18.30
CA PHE A 315 -21.37 1.84 -19.16
C PHE A 315 -22.73 1.70 -18.45
N ALA A 316 -22.89 0.77 -17.50
CA ALA A 316 -24.11 0.68 -16.70
C ALA A 316 -24.31 1.93 -15.82
N LEU A 317 -23.24 2.42 -15.20
CA LEU A 317 -23.27 3.64 -14.38
C LEU A 317 -23.49 4.89 -15.22
N GLU A 318 -22.76 5.05 -16.32
CA GLU A 318 -22.82 6.22 -17.22
C GLU A 318 -24.20 6.39 -17.84
N ASN A 319 -24.83 5.29 -18.25
CA ASN A 319 -26.20 5.30 -18.81
C ASN A 319 -27.30 5.31 -17.74
N ASN A 320 -26.95 5.50 -16.47
CA ASN A 320 -27.86 5.44 -15.33
C ASN A 320 -28.74 4.16 -15.29
N ASN A 321 -28.19 3.03 -15.74
CA ASN A 321 -28.89 1.75 -15.79
C ASN A 321 -28.66 0.97 -14.49
N TYR A 322 -29.33 1.41 -13.42
CA TYR A 322 -29.20 0.85 -12.07
C TYR A 322 -29.58 -0.64 -12.01
N VAL A 323 -30.56 -1.09 -12.81
CA VAL A 323 -30.93 -2.52 -12.91
C VAL A 323 -29.77 -3.35 -13.45
N ARG A 324 -29.14 -2.90 -14.55
CA ARG A 324 -27.97 -3.58 -15.12
C ARG A 324 -26.78 -3.52 -14.17
N PHE A 325 -26.56 -2.39 -13.49
CA PHE A 325 -25.49 -2.26 -12.51
C PHE A 325 -25.59 -3.31 -11.40
N PHE A 326 -26.74 -3.38 -10.72
CA PHE A 326 -26.92 -4.36 -9.63
C PHE A 326 -26.97 -5.80 -10.13
N ARG A 327 -27.34 -6.05 -11.39
CA ARG A 327 -27.18 -7.37 -12.01
C ARG A 327 -25.70 -7.75 -12.17
N LEU A 328 -24.84 -6.80 -12.57
CA LEU A 328 -23.39 -7.03 -12.67
C LEU A 328 -22.74 -7.23 -11.30
N VAL A 329 -23.15 -6.46 -10.29
CA VAL A 329 -22.71 -6.65 -8.90
C VAL A 329 -23.02 -8.06 -8.42
N ARG A 330 -24.23 -8.58 -8.67
CA ARG A 330 -24.59 -9.96 -8.31
C ARG A 330 -23.70 -11.02 -8.97
N GLN A 331 -23.14 -10.75 -10.14
CA GLN A 331 -22.34 -11.71 -10.92
C GLN A 331 -20.82 -11.58 -10.74
N THR A 332 -20.35 -10.57 -10.01
CA THR A 332 -18.91 -10.28 -9.92
C THR A 332 -18.22 -10.98 -8.74
N THR A 333 -16.89 -10.90 -8.73
CA THR A 333 -16.01 -11.42 -7.68
C THR A 333 -16.14 -10.62 -6.38
N TYR A 334 -15.66 -11.19 -5.27
CA TYR A 334 -15.64 -10.51 -3.98
C TYR A 334 -14.94 -9.14 -4.05
N MET A 335 -13.70 -9.09 -4.54
CA MET A 335 -12.91 -7.85 -4.62
C MET A 335 -13.57 -6.77 -5.48
N ASN A 336 -14.15 -7.15 -6.62
CA ASN A 336 -14.91 -6.21 -7.44
C ASN A 336 -16.13 -5.66 -6.68
N ALA A 337 -16.86 -6.51 -5.96
CA ALA A 337 -18.02 -6.10 -5.18
C ALA A 337 -17.63 -5.14 -4.04
N CYS A 338 -16.51 -5.41 -3.35
CA CYS A 338 -15.96 -4.49 -2.34
C CYS A 338 -15.65 -3.10 -2.91
N ILE A 339 -15.04 -3.04 -4.09
CA ILE A 339 -14.79 -1.75 -4.78
C ILE A 339 -16.11 -1.07 -5.13
N LEU A 340 -17.06 -1.82 -5.71
CA LEU A 340 -18.31 -1.28 -6.25
C LEU A 340 -19.28 -0.77 -5.18
N LEU A 341 -19.13 -1.21 -3.92
CA LEU A 341 -19.92 -0.73 -2.79
C LEU A 341 -19.95 0.80 -2.69
N ARG A 342 -18.83 1.48 -3.02
CA ARG A 342 -18.73 2.94 -2.99
C ARG A 342 -19.72 3.68 -3.92
N TYR A 343 -20.29 2.98 -4.89
CA TYR A 343 -21.26 3.56 -5.84
C TYR A 343 -22.71 3.24 -5.48
N PHE A 344 -22.98 2.42 -4.46
CA PHE A 344 -24.34 1.95 -4.18
C PHE A 344 -25.29 3.10 -3.87
N ASN A 345 -24.92 4.00 -2.95
CA ASN A 345 -25.73 5.17 -2.62
C ASN A 345 -25.92 6.11 -3.81
N GLN A 346 -24.86 6.35 -4.59
CA GLN A 346 -24.95 7.17 -5.80
C GLN A 346 -25.97 6.60 -6.78
N ILE A 347 -25.95 5.28 -7.00
CA ILE A 347 -26.82 4.62 -7.96
C ILE A 347 -28.25 4.53 -7.45
N ARG A 348 -28.44 4.21 -6.16
CA ARG A 348 -29.75 4.21 -5.49
C ARG A 348 -30.40 5.60 -5.56
N SER A 349 -29.65 6.66 -5.24
CA SER A 349 -30.13 8.05 -5.35
C SER A 349 -30.55 8.41 -6.78
N ARG A 350 -29.70 8.16 -7.79
CA ARG A 350 -30.04 8.43 -9.20
C ARG A 350 -31.22 7.60 -9.70
N ALA A 351 -31.39 6.39 -9.17
CA ALA A 351 -32.52 5.53 -9.47
C ALA A 351 -33.82 6.13 -8.91
N LEU A 352 -33.82 6.59 -7.65
CA LEU A 352 -34.96 7.29 -7.04
C LEU A 352 -35.35 8.54 -7.83
N GLU A 353 -34.39 9.39 -8.19
CA GLU A 353 -34.64 10.58 -9.02
C GLU A 353 -35.30 10.21 -10.37
N THR A 354 -34.89 9.09 -10.95
CA THR A 354 -35.45 8.59 -12.21
C THR A 354 -36.88 8.07 -12.03
N ILE A 355 -37.14 7.31 -10.97
CA ILE A 355 -38.46 6.78 -10.62
C ILE A 355 -39.43 7.93 -10.33
N LEU A 356 -39.03 8.90 -9.50
CA LEU A 356 -39.83 10.08 -9.18
C LEU A 356 -40.19 10.85 -10.46
N ARG A 357 -39.19 11.19 -11.29
CA ARG A 357 -39.45 11.91 -12.55
C ARG A 357 -40.40 11.17 -13.48
N ALA A 358 -40.34 9.84 -13.53
CA ALA A 358 -41.16 9.04 -14.43
C ALA A 358 -42.61 8.87 -13.92
N TYR A 359 -42.80 8.70 -12.61
CA TYR A 359 -44.08 8.25 -12.04
C TYR A 359 -44.83 9.30 -11.21
N THR A 360 -44.19 10.39 -10.79
CA THR A 360 -44.80 11.36 -9.84
C THR A 360 -45.02 12.77 -10.40
N HIS A 361 -44.99 12.93 -11.73
CA HIS A 361 -45.13 14.24 -12.38
C HIS A 361 -46.41 15.01 -12.00
N ARG A 362 -47.54 14.33 -11.77
CA ARG A 362 -48.84 14.98 -11.49
C ARG A 362 -49.38 14.68 -10.11
N THR A 363 -49.16 13.47 -9.62
CA THR A 363 -49.64 12.98 -8.33
C THR A 363 -48.58 12.11 -7.68
N PRO A 364 -48.54 12.04 -6.35
CA PRO A 364 -47.77 11.02 -5.65
C PRO A 364 -48.13 9.62 -6.16
N ALA A 365 -47.17 8.71 -6.12
CA ALA A 365 -47.35 7.32 -6.51
C ALA A 365 -47.01 6.40 -5.34
N GLN A 366 -47.76 5.32 -5.17
CA GLN A 366 -47.44 4.27 -4.20
C GLN A 366 -46.68 3.15 -4.89
N PHE A 367 -45.58 2.74 -4.28
CA PHE A 367 -44.76 1.61 -4.74
C PHE A 367 -44.73 0.54 -3.66
N SER A 368 -44.66 -0.73 -4.07
CA SER A 368 -44.35 -1.81 -3.15
C SER A 368 -42.91 -1.64 -2.63
N LEU A 369 -42.74 -1.64 -1.31
CA LEU A 369 -41.44 -1.58 -0.65
C LEU A 369 -40.56 -2.74 -1.12
N ARG A 370 -41.08 -3.97 -1.04
CA ARG A 370 -40.41 -5.18 -1.52
C ARG A 370 -39.93 -5.10 -2.98
N HIS A 371 -40.71 -4.45 -3.85
CA HIS A 371 -40.28 -4.23 -5.23
C HIS A 371 -39.06 -3.30 -5.30
N LEU A 372 -39.07 -2.20 -4.55
CA LEU A 372 -37.95 -1.25 -4.48
C LEU A 372 -36.71 -1.88 -3.85
N THR A 373 -36.88 -2.66 -2.79
CA THR A 373 -35.82 -3.46 -2.15
C THR A 373 -35.10 -4.32 -3.18
N ALA A 374 -35.85 -5.12 -3.96
CA ALA A 374 -35.28 -5.99 -4.99
C ALA A 374 -34.64 -5.20 -6.15
N LEU A 375 -35.31 -4.12 -6.59
CA LEU A 375 -34.89 -3.30 -7.73
C LEU A 375 -33.59 -2.53 -7.45
N LEU A 376 -33.48 -1.97 -6.26
CA LEU A 376 -32.35 -1.17 -5.78
C LEU A 376 -31.32 -1.99 -4.99
N ALA A 377 -31.57 -3.29 -4.90
CA ALA A 377 -30.72 -4.31 -4.30
C ALA A 377 -30.28 -3.91 -2.88
N PHE A 378 -31.27 -3.64 -2.03
CA PHE A 378 -31.07 -3.60 -0.58
C PHE A 378 -31.01 -5.03 -0.03
N GLU A 379 -30.45 -5.17 1.17
CA GLU A 379 -30.38 -6.47 1.88
C GLU A 379 -31.78 -6.92 2.30
N ASP A 380 -32.58 -5.98 2.82
CA ASP A 380 -33.94 -6.19 3.30
C ASP A 380 -34.81 -4.94 3.15
N ASP A 381 -36.10 -5.10 3.51
CA ASP A 381 -37.11 -4.05 3.40
C ASP A 381 -36.86 -2.93 4.43
N GLU A 382 -36.27 -3.24 5.57
CA GLU A 382 -35.89 -2.31 6.63
C GLU A 382 -34.78 -1.35 6.16
N ALA A 383 -33.72 -1.85 5.54
CA ALA A 383 -32.64 -1.04 4.97
C ALA A 383 -33.15 -0.17 3.81
N ALA A 384 -34.06 -0.71 2.98
CA ALA A 384 -34.70 0.07 1.93
C ALA A 384 -35.56 1.20 2.53
N ALA A 385 -36.34 0.92 3.57
CA ALA A 385 -37.17 1.91 4.24
C ALA A 385 -36.35 3.02 4.90
N SER A 386 -35.29 2.65 5.64
CA SER A 386 -34.35 3.60 6.24
C SER A 386 -33.70 4.52 5.19
N PHE A 387 -33.29 3.95 4.06
CA PHE A 387 -32.75 4.75 2.96
C PHE A 387 -33.81 5.69 2.37
N LEU A 388 -35.04 5.22 2.13
CA LEU A 388 -36.10 6.07 1.57
C LEU A 388 -36.48 7.22 2.51
N ASP A 389 -36.57 6.95 3.81
CA ASP A 389 -36.86 7.96 4.84
C ASP A 389 -35.80 9.06 4.88
N CYS A 390 -34.52 8.70 4.75
CA CYS A 390 -33.41 9.67 4.63
C CYS A 390 -33.51 10.60 3.41
N TYR A 391 -34.34 10.25 2.41
CA TYR A 391 -34.60 11.08 1.23
C TYR A 391 -35.99 11.74 1.26
N GLY A 392 -36.66 11.75 2.41
CA GLY A 392 -37.99 12.36 2.58
C GLY A 392 -39.12 11.57 1.93
N LEU A 393 -38.94 10.27 1.72
CA LEU A 393 -39.93 9.38 1.09
C LEU A 393 -40.51 8.42 2.14
N PRO A 394 -41.69 8.73 2.72
CA PRO A 394 -42.22 7.96 3.83
C PRO A 394 -42.65 6.56 3.39
N VAL A 395 -42.43 5.59 4.28
CA VAL A 395 -42.75 4.18 4.09
C VAL A 395 -43.77 3.73 5.12
N ASP A 396 -44.86 3.14 4.65
CA ASP A 396 -45.83 2.42 5.46
C ASP A 396 -45.37 0.96 5.57
N VAL A 397 -44.82 0.61 6.73
CA VAL A 397 -44.25 -0.73 7.00
C VAL A 397 -45.36 -1.78 7.12
N GLU A 398 -46.54 -1.43 7.64
CA GLU A 398 -47.66 -2.37 7.80
C GLU A 398 -48.24 -2.79 6.44
N LEU A 399 -48.38 -1.83 5.52
CA LEU A 399 -48.85 -2.06 4.17
C LEU A 399 -47.73 -2.51 3.21
N GLY A 400 -46.46 -2.37 3.61
CA GLY A 400 -45.30 -2.65 2.77
C GLY A 400 -45.24 -1.75 1.54
N THR A 401 -45.57 -0.46 1.70
CA THR A 401 -45.63 0.52 0.61
C THR A 401 -44.82 1.77 0.89
N ALA A 402 -44.17 2.31 -0.14
CA ALA A 402 -43.48 3.59 -0.10
C ALA A 402 -44.26 4.64 -0.90
N LEU A 403 -44.46 5.81 -0.30
CA LEU A 403 -45.06 6.95 -0.98
C LEU A 403 -43.98 7.75 -1.70
N MET A 404 -44.01 7.68 -3.03
CA MET A 404 -43.14 8.45 -3.89
C MET A 404 -43.79 9.80 -4.17
N ASP A 405 -43.25 10.89 -3.60
CA ASP A 405 -43.68 12.26 -3.89
C ASP A 405 -42.45 13.14 -4.18
N ALA A 406 -42.38 13.68 -5.41
CA ALA A 406 -41.29 14.57 -5.82
C ALA A 406 -41.27 15.90 -5.04
N LYS A 407 -42.38 16.28 -4.39
CA LYS A 407 -42.45 17.48 -3.54
C LYS A 407 -41.84 17.27 -2.16
N GLN A 408 -41.82 16.03 -1.67
CA GLN A 408 -41.25 15.66 -0.37
C GLN A 408 -39.81 15.16 -0.49
N TYR A 409 -39.41 14.73 -1.69
CA TYR A 409 -38.03 14.31 -1.97
C TYR A 409 -37.03 15.40 -1.60
N GLU A 410 -36.17 15.07 -0.65
CA GLU A 410 -35.06 15.91 -0.21
C GLU A 410 -33.79 15.09 -0.23
N ARG A 411 -32.75 15.59 -0.90
CA ARG A 411 -31.46 14.91 -0.88
C ARG A 411 -30.76 15.23 0.45
N PRO A 412 -30.35 14.23 1.24
CA PRO A 412 -29.71 14.49 2.52
C PRO A 412 -28.38 15.23 2.32
N GLU A 413 -28.06 16.15 3.25
CA GLU A 413 -26.82 16.92 3.22
C GLU A 413 -25.59 16.03 3.36
N LEU A 414 -25.70 15.00 4.20
CA LEU A 414 -24.69 13.97 4.39
C LEU A 414 -25.08 12.70 3.61
N PRO A 415 -24.12 11.98 3.01
CA PRO A 415 -24.40 10.69 2.40
C PRO A 415 -24.99 9.71 3.42
N TYR A 416 -25.94 8.89 2.98
CA TYR A 416 -26.46 7.78 3.78
C TYR A 416 -25.32 6.87 4.26
N GLN A 417 -25.28 6.57 5.55
CA GLN A 417 -24.27 5.68 6.10
C GLN A 417 -24.56 4.25 5.65
N LEU A 418 -23.61 3.62 4.96
CA LEU A 418 -23.76 2.24 4.52
C LEU A 418 -23.44 1.30 5.68
N GLU A 419 -24.31 0.33 5.90
CA GLU A 419 -24.02 -0.81 6.75
C GLU A 419 -23.22 -1.88 5.98
N ARG A 420 -22.79 -2.92 6.70
CA ARG A 420 -22.17 -4.10 6.07
C ARG A 420 -23.17 -4.76 5.13
N VAL A 421 -22.73 -5.03 3.90
CA VAL A 421 -23.58 -5.58 2.84
C VAL A 421 -23.24 -7.07 2.66
N TYR A 422 -24.09 -7.96 3.18
CA TYR A 422 -23.80 -9.38 3.20
C TYR A 422 -24.14 -10.05 1.85
N GLU A 423 -25.38 -9.92 1.38
CA GLU A 423 -25.89 -10.63 0.21
C GLU A 423 -25.15 -10.24 -1.08
N LEU A 424 -24.84 -8.96 -1.27
CA LEU A 424 -24.18 -8.49 -2.49
C LEU A 424 -22.66 -8.47 -2.43
N VAL A 425 -22.05 -8.50 -1.24
CA VAL A 425 -20.59 -8.39 -1.09
C VAL A 425 -20.03 -9.57 -0.30
N GLU A 426 -20.30 -9.69 0.99
CA GLU A 426 -19.63 -10.68 1.86
C GLU A 426 -19.92 -12.13 1.45
N SER A 427 -21.14 -12.44 1.00
CA SER A 427 -21.54 -13.78 0.53
C SER A 427 -20.69 -14.31 -0.64
N LYS A 428 -19.97 -13.42 -1.33
CA LYS A 428 -19.08 -13.74 -2.44
C LYS A 428 -17.72 -14.24 -1.98
N ARG A 429 -17.34 -13.97 -0.73
CA ARG A 429 -16.11 -14.48 -0.12
C ARG A 429 -16.35 -15.94 0.28
N ARG A 430 -15.83 -16.86 -0.52
CA ARG A 430 -15.96 -18.32 -0.32
C ARG A 430 -14.70 -18.96 0.28
N CYS A 431 -13.80 -18.14 0.78
CA CYS A 431 -12.48 -18.49 1.28
C CYS A 431 -12.15 -17.65 2.52
N SER A 432 -11.04 -17.95 3.17
CA SER A 432 -10.57 -17.13 4.29
C SER A 432 -10.26 -15.68 3.84
N VAL A 433 -10.27 -14.73 4.76
CA VAL A 433 -9.83 -13.34 4.52
C VAL A 433 -8.39 -13.34 4.03
N GLY A 434 -7.54 -14.17 4.64
CA GLY A 434 -6.16 -14.39 4.21
C GLY A 434 -6.06 -14.83 2.75
N GLU A 435 -6.84 -15.84 2.35
CA GLU A 435 -6.88 -16.34 0.95
C GLU A 435 -7.43 -15.31 -0.02
N ALA A 436 -8.48 -14.57 0.38
CA ALA A 436 -9.04 -13.50 -0.43
C ALA A 436 -7.98 -12.42 -0.71
N ILE A 437 -7.24 -11.99 0.31
CA ILE A 437 -6.14 -11.02 0.18
C ILE A 437 -4.96 -11.60 -0.61
N ALA A 438 -4.65 -12.88 -0.42
CA ALA A 438 -3.62 -13.59 -1.19
C ALA A 438 -3.91 -13.60 -2.69
N GLY A 439 -5.20 -13.63 -3.07
CA GLY A 439 -5.64 -13.81 -4.44
C GLY A 439 -5.63 -15.27 -4.90
N GLY A 440 -5.69 -16.22 -3.96
CA GLY A 440 -5.59 -17.65 -4.21
C GLY A 440 -5.30 -18.44 -2.94
N GLU A 441 -4.92 -19.70 -3.10
CA GLU A 441 -4.48 -20.54 -1.98
C GLU A 441 -3.26 -19.92 -1.29
N LEU A 442 -3.26 -19.96 0.03
CA LEU A 442 -2.11 -19.51 0.81
C LEU A 442 -0.93 -20.46 0.63
N GLU A 443 0.28 -19.90 0.61
CA GLU A 443 1.51 -20.70 0.69
C GLU A 443 1.49 -21.57 1.95
N ARG A 444 2.16 -22.72 1.92
CA ARG A 444 2.16 -23.66 3.06
C ARG A 444 2.61 -22.97 4.34
N GLU A 445 1.73 -23.02 5.33
CA GLU A 445 1.92 -22.42 6.65
C GLU A 445 3.22 -22.86 7.34
N GLY A 446 3.68 -24.10 7.09
CA GLY A 446 4.93 -24.63 7.66
C GLY A 446 6.20 -23.85 7.30
N VAL A 447 6.15 -22.92 6.33
CA VAL A 447 7.25 -21.97 6.08
C VAL A 447 7.47 -21.03 7.28
N LEU A 448 6.41 -20.69 8.02
CA LEU A 448 6.48 -19.90 9.26
C LEU A 448 7.08 -20.72 10.40
N ASP A 449 6.67 -21.98 10.54
CA ASP A 449 7.09 -22.84 11.66
C ASP A 449 8.53 -23.33 11.53
N SER A 450 8.98 -23.54 10.28
CA SER A 450 10.34 -23.98 9.96
C SER A 450 11.37 -22.85 9.93
N HIS A 451 10.94 -21.58 9.93
CA HIS A 451 11.86 -20.44 9.94
C HIS A 451 12.60 -20.36 11.29
N VAL A 452 13.92 -20.29 11.22
CA VAL A 452 14.79 -20.12 12.39
C VAL A 452 15.18 -18.65 12.45
N LEU A 453 14.82 -18.00 13.56
CA LEU A 453 15.14 -16.59 13.78
C LEU A 453 16.66 -16.36 13.79
N GLU A 454 17.06 -15.24 13.20
CA GLU A 454 18.42 -14.76 13.36
C GLU A 454 18.63 -14.23 14.77
N ASP A 455 19.62 -14.79 15.46
CA ASP A 455 20.06 -14.35 16.78
C ASP A 455 21.58 -14.14 16.75
N SER A 456 22.00 -12.92 17.07
CA SER A 456 23.41 -12.55 17.12
C SER A 456 24.11 -13.05 18.39
N PHE A 457 23.35 -13.46 19.40
CA PHE A 457 23.85 -13.79 20.74
C PHE A 457 23.86 -15.31 20.97
N ASP A 458 24.82 -15.78 21.77
CA ASP A 458 24.86 -17.15 22.27
C ASP A 458 24.05 -17.32 23.57
N GLU A 459 24.05 -18.53 24.12
CA GLU A 459 23.28 -18.89 25.32
C GLU A 459 23.74 -18.12 26.57
N ASP A 460 25.00 -17.69 26.61
CA ASP A 460 25.59 -16.89 27.69
C ASP A 460 25.40 -15.37 27.47
N GLY A 461 24.71 -14.98 26.40
CA GLY A 461 24.42 -13.59 26.06
C GLY A 461 25.58 -12.85 25.38
N PHE A 462 26.65 -13.53 24.97
CA PHE A 462 27.76 -12.91 24.25
C PHE A 462 27.46 -12.83 22.75
N LEU A 463 28.02 -11.82 22.08
CA LEU A 463 27.97 -11.74 20.63
C LEU A 463 28.75 -12.92 20.02
N LYS A 464 28.09 -13.71 19.17
CA LYS A 464 28.70 -14.90 18.56
C LYS A 464 30.02 -14.55 17.86
N GLU A 465 31.08 -15.28 18.18
CA GLU A 465 32.45 -15.03 17.68
C GLU A 465 32.55 -15.00 16.14
N ARG A 466 31.70 -15.75 15.44
CA ARG A 466 31.62 -15.68 13.96
C ARG A 466 31.17 -14.30 13.48
N ILE A 467 30.12 -13.75 14.11
CA ILE A 467 29.51 -12.47 13.76
C ILE A 467 30.47 -11.33 14.09
N LEU A 468 31.12 -11.39 15.26
CA LEU A 468 32.15 -10.42 15.65
C LEU A 468 33.29 -10.39 14.62
N ARG A 469 33.77 -11.56 14.18
CA ARG A 469 34.81 -11.65 13.14
C ARG A 469 34.35 -11.09 11.80
N ASP A 470 33.12 -11.34 11.39
CA ASP A 470 32.59 -10.85 10.11
C ASP A 470 32.42 -9.32 10.12
N ILE A 471 31.91 -8.75 11.21
CA ILE A 471 31.79 -7.29 11.42
C ILE A 471 33.16 -6.61 11.31
N LEU A 472 34.21 -7.21 11.90
CA LEU A 472 35.55 -6.64 11.88
C LEU A 472 36.34 -6.94 10.58
N LYS A 473 35.94 -7.95 9.80
CA LYS A 473 36.59 -8.34 8.53
C LYS A 473 36.06 -7.57 7.33
N HIS A 474 34.75 -7.28 7.25
CA HIS A 474 34.14 -6.57 6.12
C HIS A 474 34.83 -5.23 5.81
N THR A 475 35.52 -4.65 6.79
CA THR A 475 36.29 -3.41 6.67
C THR A 475 37.66 -3.57 6.01
N LYS A 476 38.33 -4.73 6.14
CA LYS A 476 39.69 -4.92 5.57
C LYS A 476 39.70 -5.19 4.07
N LEU A 477 38.64 -5.78 3.53
CA LEU A 477 38.57 -6.18 2.11
C LEU A 477 38.31 -5.02 1.13
N HIS A 478 37.91 -3.84 1.62
CA HIS A 478 37.73 -2.64 0.78
C HIS A 478 38.90 -1.64 0.85
N LEU A 479 39.87 -1.87 1.73
CA LEU A 479 41.10 -1.06 1.85
C LEU A 479 42.18 -1.43 0.82
N GLU A 480 42.06 -2.56 0.14
CA GLU A 480 42.99 -2.99 -0.92
C GLU A 480 42.35 -2.88 -2.31
N SER A 481 41.97 -1.65 -2.72
CA SER A 481 41.82 -1.38 -4.16
C SER A 481 43.22 -1.25 -4.77
N SER A 482 43.63 -2.27 -5.51
CA SER A 482 44.82 -2.26 -6.38
C SER A 482 44.81 -1.05 -7.33
N PRO A 483 45.99 -0.51 -7.73
CA PRO A 483 46.05 0.61 -8.66
C PRO A 483 45.52 0.18 -10.03
N VAL A 484 44.39 0.74 -10.44
CA VAL A 484 43.83 0.55 -11.79
C VAL A 484 44.76 1.28 -12.77
N ALA A 485 45.40 0.51 -13.64
CA ALA A 485 46.06 1.03 -14.83
C ALA A 485 45.01 1.70 -15.73
N GLN A 486 45.25 2.96 -16.08
CA GLN A 486 44.46 3.68 -17.07
C GLN A 486 44.61 3.00 -18.44
N SER A 487 43.53 2.41 -18.96
CA SER A 487 43.39 2.13 -20.39
C SER A 487 42.37 3.10 -20.98
N ASP A 488 42.85 3.99 -21.84
CA ASP A 488 42.05 4.81 -22.74
C ASP A 488 41.24 3.89 -23.66
N ASP A 489 39.91 3.89 -23.52
CA ASP A 489 39.01 3.50 -24.61
C ASP A 489 37.64 4.15 -24.40
N ASP A 490 37.57 5.44 -24.73
CA ASP A 490 36.36 6.24 -24.65
C ASP A 490 36.11 6.92 -26.00
N LYS A 491 35.90 6.13 -27.07
CA LYS A 491 35.46 6.63 -28.39
C LYS A 491 34.68 5.59 -29.20
N VAL A 492 33.41 5.31 -28.87
CA VAL A 492 32.43 4.93 -29.90
C VAL A 492 31.06 5.45 -29.49
N PHE A 493 30.59 6.49 -30.19
CA PHE A 493 29.19 6.75 -30.60
C PHE A 493 29.09 8.23 -31.02
N LYS A 494 29.55 8.53 -32.25
CA LYS A 494 29.20 9.78 -32.95
C LYS A 494 27.96 9.53 -33.82
N VAL A 495 26.94 10.34 -33.61
CA VAL A 495 25.77 10.48 -34.48
C VAL A 495 26.18 11.25 -35.74
N PRO A 496 25.84 10.80 -36.97
CA PRO A 496 26.15 11.55 -38.18
C PRO A 496 25.10 12.63 -38.46
N SER A 497 25.54 13.86 -38.69
CA SER A 497 24.76 14.98 -39.23
C SER A 497 24.69 14.94 -40.77
N PRO A 498 23.64 15.53 -41.38
CA PRO A 498 23.32 15.32 -42.79
C PRO A 498 24.18 16.19 -43.71
N THR A 499 24.65 15.60 -44.83
CA THR A 499 25.35 16.32 -45.90
C THR A 499 24.45 16.38 -47.13
N THR A 500 23.99 17.59 -47.47
CA THR A 500 23.63 18.05 -48.81
C THR A 500 24.97 18.26 -49.57
N ILE A 501 25.24 17.82 -50.80
CA ILE A 501 24.67 18.17 -52.11
C ILE A 501 25.33 17.25 -53.17
N SER A 502 24.53 16.69 -54.08
CA SER A 502 24.64 16.87 -55.56
C SER A 502 23.30 16.62 -56.18
#